data_AF-A0A126RFM1-F1
#
_entry.id   AF-A0A126RFM1-F1
#
_cell.length_a   1.000
_cell.length_b   1.000
_cell.length_c   1.000
_cell.angle_alpha   90.00
_cell.angle_beta   90.00
_cell.angle_gamma   90.00
#
_symmetry.space_group_name_H-M   'P 1'
#
loop_
_entity.id
_entity.type
_entity.pdbx_description
1 polymer ?
#
loop_
_entity_poly.entity_id
_entity_poly.type
_entity_poly.pdbx_seq_one_letter_code
_entity_poly.pdbx_strand_id
1 'polypeptide(L)'
;MTPAAYAGAMARLPVVTRVIYLLHRLDDLPYEEIAVRLSIEPSAIEACVAEALAMITVMLDGETTERRKAAEIERAESALQIRYRAYCEKTLHELGITGIILWDGDVVDDQAVKQMLLSSMPEHWRNTFILNSVEGLSYAEIAKRRRTLQWVVRRHVLGAIRHIAKGPLGFECWLKDLATVR
;
A
#
# COMPACT_ATOMS: atom_id res chain seq x y z
N MET A 1 11.31 -25.59 7.27
CA MET A 1 10.81 -24.19 7.20
C MET A 1 9.31 -24.22 7.41
N THR A 2 8.78 -23.54 8.43
CA THR A 2 7.31 -23.48 8.62
C THR A 2 6.72 -22.40 7.69
N PRO A 3 5.54 -22.62 7.09
CA PRO A 3 4.88 -21.61 6.27
C PRO A 3 4.70 -20.26 6.98
N ALA A 4 4.48 -20.27 8.29
CA ALA A 4 4.31 -19.08 9.11
C ALA A 4 5.60 -18.25 9.25
N ALA A 5 6.76 -18.88 9.43
CA ALA A 5 8.04 -18.17 9.55
C ALA A 5 8.40 -17.47 8.23
N TYR A 6 8.18 -18.15 7.10
CA TYR A 6 8.41 -17.57 5.78
C TYR A 6 7.46 -16.39 5.49
N ALA A 7 6.17 -16.54 5.79
CA ALA A 7 5.20 -15.44 5.64
C ALA A 7 5.57 -14.22 6.51
N GLY A 8 6.05 -14.45 7.74
CA GLY A 8 6.52 -13.40 8.63
C GLY A 8 7.81 -12.72 8.16
N ALA A 9 8.73 -13.45 7.51
CA ALA A 9 9.90 -12.87 6.86
C ALA A 9 9.50 -12.01 5.65
N MET A 10 8.63 -12.53 4.79
CA MET A 10 8.09 -11.80 3.65
C MET A 10 7.41 -10.49 4.08
N ALA A 11 6.56 -10.50 5.10
CA ALA A 11 5.88 -9.29 5.57
C ALA A 11 6.81 -8.16 6.05
N ARG A 12 8.07 -8.48 6.39
CA ARG A 12 9.08 -7.53 6.87
C ARG A 12 9.97 -6.97 5.77
N LEU A 13 9.88 -7.48 4.54
CA LEU A 13 10.65 -6.95 3.41
C LEU A 13 10.14 -5.57 2.99
N PRO A 14 11.05 -4.67 2.52
CA PRO A 14 10.64 -3.44 1.85
C PRO A 14 9.67 -3.71 0.69
N VAL A 15 8.72 -2.82 0.47
CA VAL A 15 7.60 -3.05 -0.47
C VAL A 15 8.10 -3.37 -1.88
N VAL A 16 9.04 -2.57 -2.42
CA VAL A 16 9.57 -2.77 -3.77
C VAL A 16 10.33 -4.09 -3.87
N THR A 17 11.25 -4.34 -2.94
CA THR A 17 12.01 -5.59 -2.80
C THR A 17 11.09 -6.81 -2.76
N ARG A 18 10.02 -6.74 -1.95
CA ARG A 18 9.02 -7.78 -1.80
C ARG A 18 8.25 -8.04 -3.09
N VAL A 19 7.74 -6.99 -3.73
CA VAL A 19 6.96 -7.14 -4.97
C VAL A 19 7.82 -7.74 -6.07
N ILE A 20 9.04 -7.23 -6.29
CA ILE A 20 9.96 -7.75 -7.29
C ILE A 20 10.28 -9.23 -7.03
N TYR A 21 10.60 -9.58 -5.78
CA TYR A 21 10.87 -10.96 -5.41
C TYR A 21 9.66 -11.87 -5.68
N LEU A 22 8.44 -11.42 -5.36
CA LEU A 22 7.22 -12.20 -5.61
C LEU A 22 6.92 -12.37 -7.12
N LEU A 23 7.09 -11.31 -7.91
CA LEU A 23 6.93 -11.36 -9.37
C LEU A 23 7.89 -12.36 -10.00
N HIS A 24 9.15 -12.37 -9.55
CA HIS A 24 10.11 -13.34 -10.03
C HIS A 24 9.82 -14.75 -9.51
N ARG A 25 9.57 -14.90 -8.20
CA ARG A 25 9.56 -16.22 -7.55
C ARG A 25 8.24 -16.96 -7.68
N LEU A 26 7.12 -16.25 -7.62
CA LEU A 26 5.78 -16.84 -7.71
C LEU A 26 5.19 -16.73 -9.11
N ASP A 27 5.36 -15.57 -9.76
CA ASP A 27 4.78 -15.34 -11.08
C ASP A 27 5.73 -15.74 -12.23
N ASP A 28 6.93 -16.25 -11.90
CA ASP A 28 7.97 -16.75 -12.81
C ASP A 28 8.36 -15.75 -13.91
N LEU A 29 8.26 -14.45 -13.60
CA LEU A 29 8.63 -13.41 -14.55
C LEU A 29 10.17 -13.28 -14.65
N PRO A 30 10.72 -13.19 -15.88
CA PRO A 30 12.14 -12.92 -16.07
C PRO A 30 12.45 -11.47 -15.69
N TYR A 31 13.70 -11.22 -15.27
CA TYR A 31 14.11 -9.89 -14.78
C TYR A 31 13.90 -8.77 -15.80
N GLU A 32 14.16 -9.06 -17.08
CA GLU A 32 13.95 -8.09 -18.17
C GLU A 32 12.48 -7.69 -18.29
N GLU A 33 11.55 -8.65 -18.15
CA GLU A 33 10.13 -8.37 -18.22
C GLU A 33 9.65 -7.56 -17.01
N ILE A 34 10.14 -7.86 -15.81
CA ILE A 34 9.86 -7.07 -14.61
C ILE A 34 10.41 -5.64 -14.79
N ALA A 35 11.65 -5.50 -15.28
CA ALA A 35 12.29 -4.22 -15.53
C ALA A 35 11.49 -3.37 -16.52
N VAL A 36 11.02 -3.96 -17.62
CA VAL A 36 10.18 -3.29 -18.62
C VAL A 36 8.84 -2.85 -18.01
N ARG A 37 8.11 -3.78 -17.36
CA ARG A 37 6.77 -3.49 -16.81
C ARG A 37 6.81 -2.43 -15.70
N LEU A 38 7.84 -2.46 -14.85
CA LEU A 38 8.04 -1.46 -13.81
C LEU A 38 8.79 -0.21 -14.31
N SER A 39 9.34 -0.23 -15.53
CA SER A 39 10.23 0.79 -16.11
C SER A 39 11.36 1.21 -15.17
N ILE A 40 12.13 0.23 -14.69
CA ILE A 40 13.34 0.42 -13.88
C ILE A 40 14.49 -0.42 -14.45
N GLU A 41 15.72 -0.12 -14.05
CA GLU A 41 16.92 -0.81 -14.54
C GLU A 41 16.95 -2.30 -14.13
N PRO A 42 17.36 -3.24 -15.00
CA PRO A 42 17.51 -4.66 -14.65
C PRO A 42 18.46 -4.89 -13.45
N SER A 43 19.50 -4.07 -13.30
CA SER A 43 20.41 -4.13 -12.16
C SER A 43 19.72 -3.85 -10.82
N ALA A 44 18.66 -3.03 -10.80
CA ALA A 44 17.85 -2.82 -9.60
C ALA A 44 16.98 -4.05 -9.28
N ILE A 45 16.51 -4.77 -10.31
CA ILE A 45 15.78 -6.03 -10.12
C ILE A 45 16.69 -7.08 -9.46
N GLU A 46 17.88 -7.27 -10.01
CA GLU A 46 18.88 -8.19 -9.46
C GLU A 46 19.24 -7.84 -8.01
N ALA A 47 19.48 -6.56 -7.73
CA ALA A 47 19.79 -6.08 -6.39
C ALA A 47 18.63 -6.33 -5.42
N CYS A 48 17.37 -6.09 -5.83
CA CYS A 48 16.19 -6.37 -5.02
C CYS A 48 16.03 -7.87 -4.75
N VAL A 49 16.22 -8.75 -5.74
CA VAL A 49 16.11 -10.20 -5.52
C VAL A 49 17.21 -10.70 -4.58
N ALA A 50 18.45 -10.23 -4.77
CA ALA A 50 19.57 -10.56 -3.89
C ALA A 50 19.33 -10.06 -2.45
N GLU A 51 18.81 -8.84 -2.28
CA GLU A 51 18.42 -8.28 -0.98
C GLU A 51 17.32 -9.13 -0.33
N ALA A 52 16.26 -9.46 -1.05
CA ALA A 52 15.15 -10.27 -0.53
C ALA A 52 15.64 -11.63 0.00
N LEU A 53 16.46 -12.34 -0.79
CA LEU A 53 17.01 -13.64 -0.40
C LEU A 53 17.91 -13.54 0.84
N ALA A 54 18.79 -12.54 0.88
CA ALA A 54 19.65 -12.30 2.05
C ALA A 54 18.81 -12.01 3.29
N MET A 55 17.82 -11.11 3.18
CA MET A 55 16.99 -10.72 4.31
C MET A 55 16.13 -11.88 4.82
N ILE A 56 15.50 -12.65 3.93
CA ILE A 56 14.71 -13.82 4.29
C ILE A 56 15.57 -14.85 5.02
N THR A 57 16.78 -15.12 4.54
CA THR A 57 17.70 -16.10 5.16
C THR A 57 18.02 -15.69 6.59
N VAL A 58 18.49 -14.46 6.81
CA VAL A 58 18.82 -13.94 8.15
C VAL A 58 17.60 -13.96 9.07
N MET A 59 16.43 -13.58 8.56
CA MET A 59 15.19 -13.58 9.35
C MET A 59 14.69 -14.97 9.71
N LEU A 60 14.97 -15.99 8.88
CA LEU A 60 14.65 -17.38 9.17
C LEU A 60 15.60 -17.99 10.21
N ASP A 61 16.83 -17.49 10.29
CA ASP A 61 17.80 -17.82 11.34
C ASP A 61 17.46 -17.14 12.69
N GLY A 62 16.40 -16.34 12.73
CA GLY A 62 15.92 -15.65 13.93
C GLY A 62 16.59 -14.30 14.19
N GLU A 63 17.41 -13.84 13.24
CA GLU A 63 18.14 -12.59 13.33
C GLU A 63 17.38 -11.43 12.66
N THR A 64 17.78 -10.21 13.01
CA THR A 64 17.32 -8.98 12.34
C THR A 64 18.40 -8.50 11.40
N THR A 65 18.01 -8.08 10.20
CA THR A 65 18.92 -7.59 9.17
C THR A 65 18.64 -6.13 8.88
N GLU A 66 19.69 -5.34 8.71
CA GLU A 66 19.57 -3.99 8.17
C GLU A 66 19.53 -4.04 6.65
N ARG A 67 18.88 -3.04 6.07
CA ARG A 67 18.76 -2.91 4.62
C ARG A 67 20.12 -2.77 3.97
N ARG A 68 20.32 -3.41 2.81
CA ARG A 68 21.50 -3.16 1.99
C ARG A 68 21.35 -1.78 1.34
N LYS A 69 22.29 -0.87 1.59
CA LYS A 69 22.36 0.44 0.92
C LYS A 69 22.86 0.30 -0.53
N ALA A 70 22.10 -0.39 -1.36
CA ALA A 70 22.37 -0.50 -2.78
C ALA A 70 21.80 0.73 -3.50
N ALA A 71 22.68 1.52 -4.12
CA ALA A 71 22.29 2.75 -4.80
C ALA A 71 21.29 2.50 -5.95
N GLU A 72 21.31 1.31 -6.54
CA GLU A 72 20.35 0.88 -7.57
C GLU A 72 18.93 0.74 -7.00
N ILE A 73 18.81 0.13 -5.81
CA ILE A 73 17.51 -0.05 -5.13
C ILE A 73 16.95 1.32 -4.76
N GLU A 74 17.75 2.19 -4.13
CA GLU A 74 17.31 3.53 -3.71
C GLU A 74 16.82 4.38 -4.90
N ARG A 75 17.53 4.33 -6.04
CA ARG A 75 17.10 5.02 -7.27
C ARG A 75 15.79 4.46 -7.81
N ALA A 76 15.66 3.14 -7.87
CA ALA A 76 14.44 2.49 -8.37
C ALA A 76 13.24 2.81 -7.49
N GLU A 77 13.38 2.74 -6.16
CA GLU A 77 12.32 3.10 -5.23
C GLU A 77 11.89 4.56 -5.35
N SER A 78 12.85 5.49 -5.41
CA SER A 78 12.54 6.91 -5.59
C SER A 78 11.77 7.15 -6.89
N ALA A 79 12.18 6.52 -7.99
CA ALA A 79 11.49 6.64 -9.28
C ALA A 79 10.08 6.02 -9.26
N LEU A 80 9.90 4.88 -8.58
CA LEU A 80 8.58 4.26 -8.39
C LEU A 80 7.66 5.13 -7.51
N GLN A 81 8.18 5.70 -6.42
CA GLN A 81 7.43 6.59 -5.53
C GLN A 81 6.98 7.87 -6.23
N ILE A 82 7.86 8.53 -6.99
CA ILE A 82 7.49 9.73 -7.75
C ILE A 82 6.32 9.45 -8.70
N ARG A 83 6.37 8.34 -9.43
CA ARG A 83 5.29 7.95 -10.34
C ARG A 83 4.02 7.55 -9.61
N TYR A 84 4.14 6.87 -8.46
CA TYR A 84 3.01 6.53 -7.62
C TYR A 84 2.27 7.79 -7.13
N ARG A 85 3.03 8.80 -6.67
CA ARG A 85 2.47 10.10 -6.25
C ARG A 85 1.70 10.78 -7.38
N ALA A 86 2.28 10.81 -8.58
CA ALA A 86 1.61 11.35 -9.77
C ALA A 86 0.33 10.56 -10.14
N TYR A 87 0.36 9.24 -10.04
CA TYR A 87 -0.83 8.38 -10.21
C TYR A 87 -1.93 8.71 -9.19
N CYS A 88 -1.57 8.86 -7.91
CA CYS A 88 -2.50 9.22 -6.84
C CYS A 88 -3.13 10.59 -7.06
N GLU A 89 -2.32 11.61 -7.37
CA GLU A 89 -2.81 12.96 -7.65
C GLU A 89 -3.78 12.98 -8.82
N LYS A 90 -3.44 12.30 -9.93
CA LYS A 90 -4.31 12.16 -11.09
C LYS A 90 -5.64 11.48 -10.73
N THR A 91 -5.58 10.35 -10.03
CA THR A 91 -6.78 9.57 -9.67
C THR A 91 -7.69 10.38 -8.75
N LEU A 92 -7.14 11.08 -7.75
CA LEU A 92 -7.92 11.93 -6.85
C LEU A 92 -8.55 13.10 -7.60
N HIS A 93 -7.82 13.71 -8.53
CA HIS A 93 -8.34 14.77 -9.38
C HIS A 93 -9.53 14.30 -10.23
N GLU A 94 -9.44 13.11 -10.85
CA GLU A 94 -10.52 12.50 -11.64
C GLU A 94 -11.76 12.19 -10.79
N LEU A 95 -11.60 11.95 -9.49
CA LEU A 95 -12.70 11.79 -8.54
C LEU A 95 -13.29 13.12 -8.05
N GLY A 96 -12.78 14.25 -8.52
CA GLY A 96 -13.17 15.59 -8.08
C GLY A 96 -12.68 15.94 -6.67
N ILE A 97 -11.72 15.20 -6.12
CA ILE A 97 -11.13 15.48 -4.81
C ILE A 97 -10.00 16.50 -5.02
N THR A 98 -10.32 17.76 -4.72
CA THR A 98 -9.37 18.88 -4.81
C THR A 98 -8.69 19.10 -3.47
N GLY A 99 -7.37 18.88 -3.41
CA GLY A 99 -6.55 19.13 -2.24
C GLY A 99 -5.08 18.90 -2.54
N ILE A 100 -4.19 19.52 -1.76
CA ILE A 100 -2.75 19.30 -1.88
C ILE A 100 -2.37 18.15 -0.96
N ILE A 101 -1.77 17.10 -1.51
CA ILE A 101 -1.14 16.06 -0.69
C ILE A 101 0.25 16.56 -0.31
N LEU A 102 0.49 16.71 1.00
CA LEU A 102 1.82 16.96 1.52
C LEU A 102 2.56 15.63 1.56
N TRP A 103 3.43 15.41 0.57
CA TRP A 103 4.33 14.27 0.51
C TRP A 103 5.48 14.48 1.51
N ASP A 104 5.18 14.28 2.78
CA ASP A 104 6.16 14.30 3.86
C ASP A 104 6.97 12.99 3.86
N GLY A 105 8.30 13.08 3.96
CA GLY A 105 9.18 11.92 4.04
C GLY A 105 8.95 11.08 5.30
N ASP A 106 8.38 11.68 6.36
CA ASP A 106 8.07 11.00 7.61
C ASP A 106 6.76 10.19 7.54
N VAL A 107 5.89 10.47 6.57
CA VAL A 107 4.59 9.80 6.40
C VAL A 107 4.64 8.90 5.18
N VAL A 108 4.36 7.61 5.37
CA VAL A 108 4.21 6.65 4.26
C VAL A 108 3.16 7.18 3.27
N ASP A 109 3.49 7.27 1.98
CA ASP A 109 2.63 7.85 0.92
C ASP A 109 1.16 7.34 0.98
N ASP A 110 0.97 6.04 1.20
CA ASP A 110 -0.37 5.43 1.36
C ASP A 110 -1.20 6.06 2.48
N GLN A 111 -0.55 6.46 3.57
CA GLN A 111 -1.20 7.11 4.70
C GLN A 111 -1.62 8.53 4.34
N ALA A 112 -0.78 9.29 3.64
CA ALA A 112 -1.13 10.64 3.17
C ALA A 112 -2.36 10.60 2.23
N VAL A 113 -2.38 9.63 1.32
CA VAL A 113 -3.52 9.41 0.40
C VAL A 113 -4.79 9.01 1.16
N LYS A 114 -4.70 8.08 2.13
CA LYS A 114 -5.85 7.70 2.97
C LYS A 114 -6.41 8.88 3.76
N GLN A 115 -5.55 9.74 4.31
CA GLN A 115 -5.98 10.94 5.02
C GLN A 115 -6.72 11.92 4.10
N MET A 116 -6.26 12.08 2.86
CA MET A 116 -6.96 12.90 1.86
C MET A 116 -8.34 12.33 1.52
N LEU A 117 -8.44 11.02 1.27
CA LEU A 117 -9.71 10.34 1.02
C LEU A 117 -10.68 10.49 2.20
N LEU A 118 -10.20 10.30 3.43
CA LEU A 118 -10.99 10.52 4.64
C LEU A 118 -11.45 11.98 4.77
N SER A 119 -10.59 12.95 4.47
CA SER A 119 -10.93 14.38 4.57
C SER A 119 -11.94 14.83 3.52
N SER A 120 -11.96 14.18 2.35
CA SER A 120 -12.89 14.50 1.27
C SER A 120 -14.33 14.00 1.46
N MET A 121 -14.55 12.97 2.31
CA MET A 121 -15.89 12.40 2.50
C MET A 121 -16.75 13.25 3.46
N PRO A 122 -18.10 13.15 3.39
CA PRO A 122 -18.99 13.81 4.33
C PRO A 122 -18.66 13.45 5.79
N GLU A 123 -18.67 14.45 6.67
CA GLU A 123 -18.26 14.29 8.07
C GLU A 123 -19.03 13.19 8.80
N HIS A 124 -20.34 13.09 8.55
CA HIS A 124 -21.17 12.06 9.17
C HIS A 124 -20.79 10.63 8.71
N TRP A 125 -20.27 10.46 7.49
CA TRP A 125 -19.71 9.17 7.05
C TRP A 125 -18.37 8.93 7.71
N ARG A 126 -17.46 9.92 7.65
CA ARG A 126 -16.13 9.84 8.23
C ARG A 126 -16.15 9.45 9.70
N ASN A 127 -16.91 10.19 10.51
CA ASN A 127 -16.93 9.98 11.94
C ASN A 127 -17.63 8.65 12.29
N THR A 128 -18.60 8.19 11.50
CA THR A 128 -19.23 6.87 11.71
C THR A 128 -18.26 5.74 11.35
N PHE A 129 -17.50 5.91 10.25
CA PHE A 129 -16.50 4.97 9.81
C PHE A 129 -15.34 4.82 10.81
N ILE A 130 -14.86 5.93 11.39
CA ILE A 130 -13.82 5.92 12.42
C ILE A 130 -14.29 5.16 13.67
N LEU A 131 -15.49 5.46 14.17
CA LEU A 131 -16.05 4.75 15.33
C LEU A 131 -16.13 3.22 15.10
N ASN A 132 -16.47 2.80 13.89
CA ASN A 132 -16.59 1.37 13.58
C ASN A 132 -15.24 0.70 13.29
N SER A 133 -14.42 1.31 12.44
CA SER A 133 -13.24 0.66 11.85
C SER A 133 -11.98 0.86 12.68
N VAL A 134 -11.91 1.97 13.43
CA VAL A 134 -10.75 2.33 14.25
C VAL A 134 -11.03 2.05 15.72
N GLU A 135 -12.17 2.50 16.23
CA GLU A 135 -12.54 2.29 17.64
C GLU A 135 -13.22 0.93 17.90
N GLY A 136 -13.59 0.19 16.84
CA GLY A 136 -14.15 -1.16 16.97
C GLY A 136 -15.60 -1.21 17.48
N LEU A 137 -16.31 -0.08 17.54
CA LEU A 137 -17.70 -0.07 18.00
C LEU A 137 -18.61 -0.78 17.01
N SER A 138 -19.54 -1.55 17.54
CA SER A 138 -20.62 -2.17 16.78
C SER A 138 -21.62 -1.14 16.25
N TYR A 139 -22.41 -1.53 15.25
CA TYR A 139 -23.45 -0.64 14.70
C TYR A 139 -24.50 -0.26 15.76
N ALA A 140 -24.80 -1.15 16.71
CA ALA A 140 -25.71 -0.90 17.80
C ALA A 140 -25.19 0.17 18.78
N GLU A 141 -23.91 0.09 19.15
CA GLU A 141 -23.27 1.06 20.05
C GLU A 141 -23.19 2.44 19.41
N ILE A 142 -22.82 2.51 18.13
CA ILE A 142 -22.76 3.77 17.38
C ILE A 142 -24.17 4.38 17.24
N ALA A 143 -25.18 3.56 16.94
CA ALA A 143 -26.56 3.99 16.83
C ALA A 143 -27.06 4.60 18.14
N LYS A 144 -26.79 3.94 19.28
CA LYS A 144 -27.11 4.45 20.61
C LYS A 144 -26.37 5.76 20.90
N ARG A 145 -25.06 5.81 20.65
CA ARG A 145 -24.20 6.99 20.92
C ARG A 145 -24.65 8.22 20.11
N ARG A 146 -25.08 8.03 18.87
CA ARG A 146 -25.53 9.10 17.97
C ARG A 146 -27.04 9.36 17.99
N ARG A 147 -27.80 8.63 18.81
CA ARG A 147 -29.28 8.69 18.85
C ARG A 147 -29.88 8.52 17.44
N THR A 148 -29.41 7.51 16.72
CA THR A 148 -29.85 7.17 15.37
C THR A 148 -30.17 5.68 15.25
N LEU A 149 -30.53 5.22 14.05
CA LEU A 149 -30.89 3.83 13.78
C LEU A 149 -29.70 3.06 13.21
N GLN A 150 -29.59 1.76 13.51
CA GLN A 150 -28.48 0.91 13.03
C GLN A 150 -28.35 0.88 11.50
N TRP A 151 -29.47 0.93 10.76
CA TRP A 151 -29.44 0.93 9.29
C TRP A 151 -28.83 2.22 8.73
N VAL A 152 -28.99 3.36 9.43
CA VAL A 152 -28.35 4.63 9.08
C VAL A 152 -26.84 4.52 9.27
N VAL A 153 -26.40 3.95 10.39
CA VAL A 153 -24.98 3.66 10.66
C VAL A 153 -24.39 2.78 9.57
N ARG A 154 -25.06 1.67 9.23
CA ARG A 154 -24.65 0.78 8.13
C ARG A 154 -24.54 1.52 6.81
N ARG A 155 -25.52 2.36 6.47
CA ARG A 155 -25.50 3.16 5.23
C ARG A 155 -24.29 4.11 5.19
N HIS A 156 -23.96 4.77 6.29
CA HIS A 156 -22.80 5.66 6.38
C HIS A 156 -21.47 4.91 6.24
N VAL A 157 -21.32 3.76 6.93
CA VAL A 157 -20.12 2.92 6.82
C VAL A 157 -19.94 2.41 5.39
N LEU A 158 -21.01 1.92 4.76
CA LEU A 158 -20.95 1.49 3.36
C LEU A 158 -20.65 2.64 2.40
N GLY A 159 -21.17 3.84 2.66
CA GLY A 159 -20.83 5.05 1.92
C GLY A 159 -19.34 5.36 2.00
N ALA A 160 -18.77 5.33 3.20
CA ALA A 160 -17.33 5.53 3.43
C ALA A 160 -16.47 4.45 2.74
N ILE A 161 -16.83 3.17 2.86
CA ILE A 161 -16.11 2.07 2.20
C ILE A 161 -16.11 2.26 0.68
N ARG A 162 -17.27 2.57 0.08
CA ARG A 162 -17.35 2.80 -1.37
C ARG A 162 -16.55 4.03 -1.80
N HIS A 163 -16.51 5.06 -0.98
CA HIS A 163 -15.70 6.25 -1.25
C HIS A 163 -14.20 5.91 -1.27
N ILE A 164 -13.73 5.16 -0.27
CA ILE A 164 -12.33 4.71 -0.19
C ILE A 164 -11.99 3.76 -1.34
N ALA A 165 -12.88 2.82 -1.66
CA ALA A 165 -12.66 1.83 -2.72
C ALA A 165 -12.58 2.42 -4.13
N LYS A 166 -13.09 3.64 -4.35
CA LYS A 166 -12.92 4.39 -5.60
C LYS A 166 -11.58 5.11 -5.69
N GLY A 167 -10.90 5.29 -4.56
CA GLY A 167 -9.61 5.97 -4.50
C GLY A 167 -8.49 5.18 -5.21
N PRO A 168 -7.29 5.78 -5.31
CA PRO A 168 -6.12 5.11 -5.86
C PRO A 168 -5.79 3.83 -5.08
N LEU A 169 -5.21 2.85 -5.77
CA LEU A 169 -4.64 1.66 -5.16
C LEU A 169 -3.50 2.05 -4.22
N GLY A 170 -3.29 1.29 -3.14
CA GLY A 170 -2.10 1.43 -2.30
C GLY A 170 -0.83 1.06 -3.08
N PHE A 171 0.32 1.57 -2.66
CA PHE A 171 1.58 1.51 -3.41
C PHE A 171 1.94 0.08 -3.86
N GLU A 172 1.86 -0.88 -2.94
CA GLU A 172 2.14 -2.28 -3.28
C GLU A 172 1.17 -2.86 -4.33
N CYS A 173 -0.12 -2.59 -4.18
CA CYS A 173 -1.14 -3.07 -5.13
C CYS A 173 -0.96 -2.40 -6.49
N TRP A 174 -0.63 -1.12 -6.52
CA TRP A 174 -0.31 -0.38 -7.74
C TRP A 174 0.91 -0.96 -8.45
N LEU A 175 1.97 -1.34 -7.73
CA LEU A 175 3.14 -2.01 -8.33
C LEU A 175 2.77 -3.36 -8.95
N LYS A 176 1.95 -4.16 -8.27
CA LYS A 176 1.45 -5.44 -8.79
C LYS A 176 0.57 -5.24 -10.03
N ASP A 177 -0.28 -4.21 -10.02
CA ASP A 177 -1.11 -3.85 -11.16
C ASP A 177 -0.26 -3.47 -12.39
N LEU A 178 0.72 -2.58 -12.22
CA LEU A 178 1.69 -2.25 -13.28
C LEU A 178 2.41 -3.48 -13.83
N ALA A 179 2.75 -4.42 -12.96
CA ALA A 179 3.42 -5.65 -13.34
C ALA A 179 2.50 -6.70 -13.97
N THR A 180 1.17 -6.52 -13.98
CA THR A 180 0.22 -7.49 -14.56
C THR A 180 -0.46 -6.99 -15.83
N VAL A 181 -0.51 -5.67 -16.04
CA VAL A 181 -1.00 -5.06 -17.28
C VAL A 181 -0.02 -5.35 -18.42
N ARG A 182 -0.52 -6.02 -19.47
CA ARG A 182 0.22 -6.35 -20.70
C ARG A 182 0.07 -5.25 -21.76
#